data_AF-A0A847DXQ7-F1
#
_entry.id   AF-A0A847DXQ7-F1
#
_cell.length_a   1.000
_cell.length_b   1.000
_cell.length_c   1.000
_cell.angle_alpha   90.00
_cell.angle_beta   90.00
_cell.angle_gamma   90.00
#
_symmetry.space_group_name_H-M   'P 1'
#
loop_
_entity.id
_entity.type
_entity.pdbx_description
1 polymer ?
#
loop_
_entity_poly.entity_id
_entity_poly.type
_entity_poly.pdbx_seq_one_letter_code
_entity_poly.pdbx_strand_id
1 'polypeptide(L)'
;MLAGDLMLGRGVDQIFPDSAPPDIYEPYMTSALGYVALAEERNGPIPRPVGAAYVWGDALARLARRAVDLGIVNLETAVTCAGSPEVAKGIQYRMHPRNLSSLKSAPIDCCVLANNHVLDWGEAGLRDTLDALAQAGIAICGAGRNRAEAGRAAVLDGSGRRVLVYGLAFASSGVPAHWGAGPARPGVSLFSSFDAAAQALVAAVGRDRFPGDLVVASVHWGANWGYAIEAEESRFARRLIDEAGVDVVHGHSSHHLKGFEFHRGRPILYGCGDLINDYEGIGGHESFRPDLRLIYLLEFDGEGACRKLEILPFRQSRMRLENADHRDVDWLFATIGRVCRELGNSVALECRGDDEHGRTIRATPVG
;
A
#
# COMPACT_ATOMS: atom_id res chain seq x y z
N MET A 1 6.92 -1.70 9.51
CA MET A 1 5.74 -2.34 8.92
C MET A 1 5.46 -1.74 7.55
N LEU A 2 5.36 -2.58 6.53
CA LEU A 2 4.80 -2.24 5.23
C LEU A 2 3.53 -3.04 5.02
N ALA A 3 2.62 -2.55 4.19
CA ALA A 3 1.42 -3.30 3.80
C ALA A 3 1.02 -2.97 2.37
N GLY A 4 0.01 -3.70 1.88
CA GLY A 4 -0.67 -3.38 0.64
C GLY A 4 -1.49 -2.09 0.70
N ASP A 5 -2.26 -1.87 -0.36
CA ASP A 5 -3.07 -0.68 -0.59
C ASP A 5 -4.20 -0.56 0.45
N LEU A 6 -4.35 0.64 1.00
CA LEU A 6 -5.45 1.01 1.89
C LEU A 6 -6.48 1.83 1.13
N MET A 7 -7.58 1.17 0.78
CA MET A 7 -8.74 1.74 0.08
C MET A 7 -9.93 1.80 1.03
N LEU A 8 -9.92 2.78 1.94
CA LEU A 8 -11.00 2.99 2.92
C LEU A 8 -12.22 3.75 2.34
N GLY A 9 -12.22 4.02 1.04
CA GLY A 9 -13.33 4.71 0.37
C GLY A 9 -14.48 3.79 -0.03
N ARG A 10 -15.48 4.34 -0.72
CA ARG A 10 -16.63 3.58 -1.27
C ARG A 10 -17.30 2.71 -0.20
N GLY A 11 -17.39 1.38 -0.38
CA GLY A 11 -18.12 0.49 0.52
C GLY A 11 -17.58 0.51 1.94
N VAL A 12 -16.25 0.58 2.12
CA VAL A 12 -15.63 0.65 3.46
C VAL A 12 -16.00 1.96 4.16
N ASP A 13 -16.08 3.07 3.45
CA ASP A 13 -16.50 4.36 4.01
C ASP A 13 -17.95 4.30 4.54
N GLN A 14 -18.83 3.55 3.86
CA GLN A 14 -20.25 3.44 4.21
C GLN A 14 -20.54 2.66 5.49
N ILE A 15 -19.59 1.91 6.04
CA ILE A 15 -19.80 1.16 7.29
C ILE A 15 -19.45 1.96 8.55
N PHE A 16 -18.75 3.10 8.41
CA PHE A 16 -18.41 4.00 9.51
C PHE A 16 -19.57 4.93 9.92
N PRO A 17 -19.48 5.63 11.08
CA PRO A 17 -20.53 6.53 11.55
C PRO A 17 -20.74 7.76 10.66
N ASP A 18 -19.65 8.29 10.11
CA ASP A 18 -19.68 9.34 9.09
C ASP A 18 -19.31 8.69 7.75
N SER A 19 -20.00 9.06 6.67
CA SER A 19 -19.64 8.61 5.33
C SER A 19 -19.90 9.71 4.31
N ALA A 20 -19.18 9.67 3.20
CA ALA A 20 -19.50 10.43 2.02
C ALA A 20 -20.83 9.93 1.44
N PRO A 21 -21.55 10.78 0.66
CA PRO A 21 -22.71 10.34 -0.09
C PRO A 21 -22.39 9.06 -0.88
N PRO A 22 -23.28 8.05 -0.86
CA PRO A 22 -22.99 6.74 -1.42
C PRO A 22 -22.98 6.73 -2.95
N ASP A 23 -23.44 7.79 -3.61
CA ASP A 23 -23.46 7.87 -5.07
C ASP A 23 -22.05 7.72 -5.65
N ILE A 24 -21.93 6.81 -6.63
CA ILE A 24 -20.71 6.53 -7.39
C ILE A 24 -21.03 6.45 -8.88
N TYR A 25 -20.01 6.53 -9.73
CA TYR A 25 -20.15 6.79 -11.17
C TYR A 25 -19.73 5.61 -12.05
N GLU A 26 -19.87 4.39 -11.52
CA GLU A 26 -19.48 3.17 -12.21
C GLU A 26 -20.64 2.60 -13.03
N PRO A 27 -20.39 2.02 -14.21
CA PRO A 27 -21.45 1.54 -15.09
C PRO A 27 -22.24 0.34 -14.53
N TYR A 28 -21.67 -0.39 -13.57
CA TYR A 28 -22.26 -1.60 -12.98
C TYR A 28 -22.69 -1.43 -11.52
N MET A 29 -22.36 -0.29 -10.88
CA MET A 29 -22.75 0.01 -9.51
C MET A 29 -22.91 1.52 -9.34
N THR A 30 -24.09 1.97 -8.94
CA THR A 30 -24.38 3.41 -8.77
C THR A 30 -24.35 3.86 -7.31
N SER A 31 -24.27 2.91 -6.37
CA SER A 31 -24.22 3.18 -4.94
C SER A 31 -23.14 2.34 -4.26
N ALA A 32 -22.28 2.98 -3.47
CA ALA A 32 -21.27 2.34 -2.64
C ALA A 32 -21.88 1.35 -1.63
N LEU A 33 -23.16 1.50 -1.28
CA LEU A 33 -23.89 0.55 -0.44
C LEU A 33 -24.03 -0.83 -1.11
N GLY A 34 -24.00 -0.90 -2.45
CA GLY A 34 -24.02 -2.16 -3.17
C GLY A 34 -22.76 -3.01 -2.92
N TYR A 35 -21.60 -2.40 -2.71
CA TYR A 35 -20.39 -3.13 -2.31
C TYR A 35 -20.50 -3.70 -0.90
N VAL A 36 -21.19 -3.00 0.00
CA VAL A 36 -21.48 -3.57 1.31
C VAL A 36 -22.45 -4.75 1.18
N ALA A 37 -23.50 -4.62 0.35
CA ALA A 37 -24.42 -5.72 0.10
C ALA A 37 -23.71 -6.96 -0.47
N LEU A 38 -22.77 -6.79 -1.41
CA LEU A 38 -21.94 -7.89 -1.93
C LEU A 38 -21.09 -8.55 -0.84
N ALA A 39 -20.46 -7.75 0.03
CA ALA A 39 -19.71 -8.26 1.16
C ALA A 39 -20.60 -9.03 2.15
N GLU A 40 -21.80 -8.53 2.43
CA GLU A 40 -22.77 -9.15 3.33
C GLU A 40 -23.35 -10.45 2.76
N GLU A 41 -23.66 -10.48 1.47
CA GLU A 41 -24.09 -11.70 0.76
C GLU A 41 -23.02 -12.79 0.85
N ARG A 42 -21.73 -12.39 0.76
CA ARG A 42 -20.62 -13.33 0.79
C ARG A 42 -20.26 -13.82 2.18
N ASN A 43 -20.18 -12.93 3.17
CA ASN A 43 -19.54 -13.19 4.47
C ASN A 43 -20.46 -12.93 5.68
N GLY A 44 -21.73 -12.64 5.45
CA GLY A 44 -22.74 -12.35 6.47
C GLY A 44 -22.78 -10.87 6.88
N PRO A 45 -23.73 -10.49 7.75
CA PRO A 45 -24.03 -9.09 8.04
C PRO A 45 -22.84 -8.33 8.64
N ILE A 46 -22.70 -7.06 8.25
CA ILE A 46 -21.70 -6.14 8.78
C ILE A 46 -22.41 -5.20 9.77
N PRO A 47 -21.98 -5.11 11.05
CA PRO A 47 -22.54 -4.13 11.98
C PRO A 47 -22.42 -2.72 11.39
N ARG A 48 -23.44 -1.88 11.52
CA ARG A 48 -23.35 -0.48 11.07
C ARG A 48 -24.07 0.46 12.03
N PRO A 49 -23.41 1.53 12.51
CA PRO A 49 -22.03 1.90 12.21
C PRO A 49 -20.99 1.05 12.97
N VAL A 50 -19.78 0.92 12.41
CA VAL A 50 -18.62 0.31 13.08
C VAL A 50 -17.72 1.35 13.75
N GLY A 51 -16.89 0.92 14.71
CA GLY A 51 -15.84 1.76 15.29
C GLY A 51 -14.60 1.88 14.38
N ALA A 52 -13.78 2.91 14.61
CA ALA A 52 -12.59 3.22 13.80
C ALA A 52 -11.60 2.05 13.62
N ALA A 53 -11.47 1.20 14.64
CA ALA A 53 -10.57 0.05 14.66
C ALA A 53 -11.13 -1.20 13.95
N TYR A 54 -12.40 -1.20 13.54
CA TYR A 54 -13.10 -2.41 13.07
C TYR A 54 -12.41 -3.08 11.89
N VAL A 55 -12.04 -2.30 10.87
CA VAL A 55 -11.44 -2.80 9.62
C VAL A 55 -10.09 -3.48 9.85
N TRP A 56 -9.38 -3.12 10.92
CA TRP A 56 -8.10 -3.72 11.30
C TRP A 56 -8.25 -5.08 11.97
N GLY A 57 -9.41 -5.37 12.56
CA GLY A 57 -9.75 -6.65 13.19
C GLY A 57 -8.60 -7.28 13.98
N ASP A 58 -8.24 -8.51 13.61
CA ASP A 58 -7.24 -9.30 14.33
C ASP A 58 -5.80 -8.78 14.13
N ALA A 59 -5.57 -7.93 13.11
CA ALA A 59 -4.24 -7.39 12.83
C ALA A 59 -3.72 -6.52 13.98
N LEU A 60 -4.59 -5.82 14.72
CA LEU A 60 -4.17 -5.00 15.85
C LEU A 60 -3.50 -5.83 16.95
N ALA A 61 -4.11 -6.96 17.31
CA ALA A 61 -3.55 -7.88 18.30
C ALA A 61 -2.21 -8.46 17.82
N ARG A 62 -2.11 -8.75 16.52
CA ARG A 62 -0.86 -9.23 15.91
C ARG A 62 0.24 -8.17 15.98
N LEU A 63 -0.06 -6.93 15.61
CA LEU A 63 0.92 -5.83 15.57
C LEU A 63 1.40 -5.41 16.96
N ALA A 64 0.50 -5.37 17.95
CA ALA A 64 0.83 -5.02 19.33
C ALA A 64 1.94 -5.89 19.95
N ARG A 65 2.10 -7.13 19.45
CA ARG A 65 3.13 -8.08 19.92
C ARG A 65 4.50 -7.93 19.25
N ARG A 66 4.61 -7.18 18.15
CA ARG A 66 5.86 -7.08 17.35
C ARG A 66 6.67 -5.80 17.59
N ALA A 67 6.23 -4.90 18.47
CA ALA A 67 6.89 -3.62 18.73
C ALA A 67 7.28 -2.88 17.43
N VAL A 68 6.29 -2.62 16.59
CA VAL A 68 6.50 -1.94 15.30
C VAL A 68 6.99 -0.51 15.53
N ASP A 69 8.19 -0.20 15.04
CA ASP A 69 8.77 1.16 15.15
C ASP A 69 8.07 2.18 14.23
N LEU A 70 7.80 1.77 12.98
CA LEU A 70 7.18 2.61 11.96
C LEU A 70 6.25 1.81 11.05
N GLY A 71 5.14 2.40 10.61
CA GLY A 71 4.27 1.90 9.55
C GLY A 71 4.17 2.82 8.34
N ILE A 72 4.38 2.25 7.16
CA ILE A 72 4.28 2.94 5.88
C ILE A 72 3.28 2.19 5.00
N VAL A 73 2.32 2.91 4.45
CA VAL A 73 1.21 2.36 3.65
C VAL A 73 0.96 3.22 2.41
N ASN A 74 0.46 2.62 1.33
CA ASN A 74 -0.11 3.37 0.23
C ASN A 74 -1.58 3.66 0.54
N LEU A 75 -1.95 4.94 0.67
CA LEU A 75 -3.33 5.34 0.90
C LEU A 75 -3.95 5.66 -0.47
N GLU A 76 -4.75 4.72 -0.97
CA GLU A 76 -5.25 4.72 -2.34
C GLU A 76 -6.72 5.17 -2.38
N THR A 77 -6.97 6.32 -1.77
CA THR A 77 -8.29 6.95 -1.72
C THR A 77 -8.16 8.45 -1.50
N ALA A 78 -9.09 9.24 -2.03
CA ALA A 78 -9.20 10.65 -1.70
C ALA A 78 -9.92 10.83 -0.35
N VAL A 79 -9.38 11.69 0.52
CA VAL A 79 -9.96 12.02 1.82
C VAL A 79 -10.56 13.42 1.76
N THR A 80 -11.85 13.50 1.42
CA THR A 80 -12.50 14.79 1.12
C THR A 80 -14.03 14.69 1.16
N CYS A 81 -14.69 15.82 1.42
CA CYS A 81 -16.13 16.01 1.16
C CYS A 81 -16.40 16.98 -0.01
N ALA A 82 -15.34 17.46 -0.66
CA ALA A 82 -15.37 18.45 -1.71
C ALA A 82 -14.90 17.85 -3.05
N GLY A 83 -14.75 18.72 -4.05
CA GLY A 83 -14.25 18.35 -5.37
C GLY A 83 -15.33 17.84 -6.32
N SER A 84 -14.91 17.52 -7.53
CA SER A 84 -15.76 16.93 -8.57
C SER A 84 -15.14 15.60 -8.98
N PRO A 85 -15.96 14.55 -9.17
CA PRO A 85 -15.45 13.23 -9.50
C PRO A 85 -14.84 13.25 -10.91
N GLU A 86 -13.70 12.57 -11.07
CA GLU A 86 -13.10 12.28 -12.36
C GLU A 86 -13.84 11.12 -13.03
N VAL A 87 -15.07 11.37 -13.48
CA VAL A 87 -16.01 10.34 -14.00
C VAL A 87 -15.39 9.53 -15.14
N ALA A 88 -14.61 10.17 -16.02
CA ALA A 88 -13.97 9.52 -17.16
C ALA A 88 -12.96 8.44 -16.77
N LYS A 89 -12.46 8.44 -15.52
CA LYS A 89 -11.56 7.41 -14.98
C LYS A 89 -12.28 6.09 -14.67
N GLY A 90 -13.61 6.10 -14.54
CA GLY A 90 -14.42 4.92 -14.27
C GLY A 90 -14.63 4.65 -12.78
N ILE A 91 -13.55 4.41 -12.01
CA ILE A 91 -13.64 4.09 -10.58
C ILE A 91 -13.08 5.24 -9.74
N GLN A 92 -13.88 5.70 -8.77
CA GLN A 92 -13.52 6.76 -7.83
C GLN A 92 -13.67 6.29 -6.38
N TYR A 93 -12.61 6.50 -5.60
CA TYR A 93 -12.61 6.29 -4.15
C TYR A 93 -12.70 7.63 -3.42
N ARG A 94 -13.60 7.67 -2.44
CA ARG A 94 -13.75 8.77 -1.49
C ARG A 94 -13.93 8.21 -0.09
N MET A 95 -13.14 8.71 0.84
CA MET A 95 -13.31 8.52 2.27
C MET A 95 -13.71 9.86 2.92
N HIS A 96 -14.71 9.85 3.79
CA HIS A 96 -15.07 11.00 4.59
C HIS A 96 -13.90 11.36 5.55
N PRO A 97 -13.47 12.63 5.68
CA PRO A 97 -12.32 13.00 6.52
C PRO A 97 -12.43 12.61 8.00
N ARG A 98 -13.66 12.45 8.54
CA ARG A 98 -13.87 11.96 9.92
C ARG A 98 -13.47 10.49 10.14
N ASN A 99 -13.36 9.71 9.06
CA ASN A 99 -12.92 8.31 9.12
C ASN A 99 -11.39 8.15 9.18
N LEU A 100 -10.64 9.26 9.14
CA LEU A 100 -9.19 9.26 9.27
C LEU A 100 -8.70 8.67 10.62
N SER A 101 -9.56 8.68 11.64
CA SER A 101 -9.32 7.98 12.91
C SER A 101 -9.08 6.47 12.75
N SER A 102 -9.58 5.87 11.67
CA SER A 102 -9.29 4.47 11.35
C SER A 102 -7.80 4.25 11.06
N LEU A 103 -7.13 5.16 10.34
CA LEU A 103 -5.68 5.06 10.12
C LEU A 103 -4.89 5.13 11.44
N LYS A 104 -5.38 5.92 12.41
CA LYS A 104 -4.73 6.06 13.72
C LYS A 104 -4.96 4.88 14.66
N SER A 105 -5.80 3.92 14.27
CA SER A 105 -6.06 2.70 15.06
C SER A 105 -4.95 1.66 14.92
N ALA A 106 -4.08 1.80 13.91
CA ALA A 106 -2.92 0.97 13.66
C ALA A 106 -1.64 1.83 13.71
N PRO A 107 -0.45 1.23 13.86
CA PRO A 107 0.82 1.96 13.83
C PRO A 107 1.13 2.42 12.40
N ILE A 108 0.48 3.47 11.93
CA ILE A 108 0.73 4.12 10.64
C ILE A 108 1.33 5.50 10.90
N ASP A 109 2.54 5.69 10.38
CA ASP A 109 3.31 6.93 10.52
C ASP A 109 3.40 7.70 9.20
N CYS A 110 3.27 6.99 8.07
CA CYS A 110 3.36 7.60 6.74
C CYS A 110 2.37 7.00 5.75
N CYS A 111 1.65 7.89 5.05
CA CYS A 111 0.85 7.56 3.88
C CYS A 111 1.56 8.01 2.61
N VAL A 112 1.83 7.06 1.72
CA VAL A 112 2.28 7.34 0.36
C VAL A 112 1.04 7.58 -0.50
N LEU A 113 1.06 8.66 -1.27
CA LEU A 113 -0.06 9.13 -2.10
C LEU A 113 0.23 9.10 -3.60
N ALA A 114 1.39 8.57 -3.99
CA ALA A 114 1.79 8.40 -5.38
C ALA A 114 1.03 7.21 -6.01
N ASN A 115 -0.27 7.37 -6.22
CA ASN A 115 -1.16 6.35 -6.79
C ASN A 115 -2.21 6.98 -7.72
N ASN A 116 -3.02 6.12 -8.32
CA ASN A 116 -4.06 6.48 -9.27
C ASN A 116 -5.40 6.86 -8.61
N HIS A 117 -5.54 6.95 -7.29
CA HIS A 117 -6.84 7.26 -6.65
C HIS A 117 -6.87 8.53 -5.80
N VAL A 118 -5.73 9.15 -5.49
CA VAL A 118 -5.68 10.35 -4.64
C VAL A 118 -6.34 11.60 -5.28
N LEU A 119 -6.44 11.66 -6.61
CA LEU A 119 -7.07 12.77 -7.36
C LEU A 119 -8.45 12.41 -7.94
N ASP A 120 -9.09 11.36 -7.44
CA ASP A 120 -10.42 10.95 -7.91
C ASP A 120 -11.48 12.06 -7.79
N TRP A 121 -11.25 13.03 -6.91
CA TRP A 121 -12.09 14.20 -6.65
C TRP A 121 -11.38 15.52 -7.02
N GLY A 122 -10.44 15.44 -7.96
CA GLY A 122 -9.69 16.56 -8.50
C GLY A 122 -8.72 17.19 -7.51
N GLU A 123 -8.17 18.35 -7.91
CA GLU A 123 -7.15 19.06 -7.12
C GLU A 123 -7.65 19.53 -5.75
N ALA A 124 -8.95 19.84 -5.62
CA ALA A 124 -9.56 20.19 -4.34
C ALA A 124 -9.54 18.98 -3.39
N GLY A 125 -9.95 17.80 -3.87
CA GLY A 125 -9.90 16.58 -3.08
C GLY A 125 -8.49 16.18 -2.66
N LEU A 126 -7.49 16.38 -3.53
CA LEU A 126 -6.08 16.18 -3.16
C LEU A 126 -5.64 17.14 -2.06
N ARG A 127 -5.97 18.43 -2.15
CA ARG A 127 -5.60 19.42 -1.12
C ARG A 127 -6.23 19.06 0.23
N ASP A 128 -7.51 18.71 0.25
CA ASP A 128 -8.20 18.25 1.46
C ASP A 128 -7.51 17.01 2.05
N THR A 129 -7.10 16.06 1.19
CA THR A 129 -6.38 14.86 1.62
C THR A 129 -5.04 15.22 2.29
N LEU A 130 -4.27 16.11 1.68
CA LEU A 130 -3.00 16.59 2.22
C LEU A 130 -3.19 17.31 3.57
N ASP A 131 -4.22 18.16 3.67
CA ASP A 131 -4.53 18.90 4.89
C ASP A 131 -5.01 17.98 6.02
N ALA A 132 -5.89 17.02 5.71
CA ALA A 132 -6.44 16.09 6.68
C ALA A 132 -5.36 15.18 7.29
N LEU A 133 -4.48 14.60 6.46
CA LEU A 133 -3.37 13.77 6.91
C LEU A 133 -2.36 14.57 7.75
N ALA A 134 -2.02 15.79 7.32
CA ALA A 134 -1.13 16.68 8.08
C ALA A 134 -1.72 17.05 9.44
N GLN A 135 -3.01 17.37 9.52
CA GLN A 135 -3.72 17.65 10.77
C GLN A 135 -3.78 16.42 11.69
N ALA A 136 -3.83 15.21 11.14
CA ALA A 136 -3.76 13.98 11.92
C ALA A 136 -2.34 13.65 12.41
N GLY A 137 -1.30 14.37 11.96
CA GLY A 137 0.09 14.10 12.28
C GLY A 137 0.65 12.89 11.54
N ILE A 138 0.05 12.49 10.41
CA ILE A 138 0.54 11.40 9.57
C ILE A 138 1.45 12.03 8.49
N ALA A 139 2.66 11.50 8.33
CA ALA A 139 3.58 11.97 7.31
C ALA A 139 3.09 11.59 5.90
N ILE A 140 3.49 12.39 4.92
CA ILE A 140 3.00 12.26 3.54
C ILE A 140 4.17 12.34 2.57
N CYS A 141 4.14 11.50 1.53
CA CYS A 141 4.98 11.68 0.35
C CYS A 141 4.27 11.19 -0.92
N GLY A 142 4.85 11.50 -2.08
CA GLY A 142 4.36 11.01 -3.37
C GLY A 142 3.23 11.82 -4.01
N ALA A 143 2.68 12.81 -3.30
CA ALA A 143 1.80 13.83 -3.84
C ALA A 143 2.02 15.15 -3.10
N GLY A 144 1.62 16.27 -3.71
CA GLY A 144 1.81 17.58 -3.10
C GLY A 144 1.06 18.69 -3.83
N ARG A 145 1.15 19.92 -3.31
CA ARG A 145 0.55 21.13 -3.89
C ARG A 145 1.32 21.64 -5.11
N ASN A 146 2.51 21.10 -5.35
CA ASN A 146 3.37 21.32 -6.51
C ASN A 146 4.40 20.19 -6.64
N ARG A 147 5.19 20.22 -7.71
CA ARG A 147 6.22 19.22 -8.03
C ARG A 147 7.27 19.05 -6.94
N ALA A 148 7.71 20.15 -6.31
CA ALA A 148 8.74 20.09 -5.28
C ALA A 148 8.22 19.36 -4.03
N GLU A 149 6.98 19.63 -3.64
CA GLU A 149 6.34 18.93 -2.53
C GLU A 149 6.07 17.45 -2.86
N ALA A 150 5.55 17.15 -4.05
CA ALA A 150 5.25 15.77 -4.46
C ALA A 150 6.50 14.88 -4.53
N GLY A 151 7.63 15.43 -4.96
CA GLY A 151 8.91 14.72 -5.06
C GLY A 151 9.74 14.70 -3.77
N ARG A 152 9.26 15.30 -2.67
CA ARG A 152 9.97 15.34 -1.38
C ARG A 152 9.75 14.05 -0.60
N ALA A 153 10.79 13.60 0.10
CA ALA A 153 10.67 12.47 1.02
C ALA A 153 9.81 12.83 2.24
N ALA A 154 9.03 11.87 2.73
CA ALA A 154 8.65 11.88 4.14
C ALA A 154 9.88 11.50 4.97
N VAL A 155 10.07 12.17 6.11
CA VAL A 155 11.20 11.94 7.02
C VAL A 155 10.64 11.47 8.35
N LEU A 156 10.93 10.22 8.71
CA LEU A 156 10.43 9.56 9.91
C LEU A 156 11.59 9.26 10.86
N ASP A 157 11.30 9.14 12.15
CA ASP A 157 12.23 8.65 13.17
C ASP A 157 11.75 7.28 13.67
N GLY A 158 12.48 6.22 13.27
CA GLY A 158 12.22 4.85 13.70
C GLY A 158 13.26 4.44 14.75
N SER A 159 12.92 4.59 16.02
CA SER A 159 13.77 4.19 17.14
C SER A 159 15.20 4.78 17.09
N GLY A 160 15.32 6.07 16.76
CA GLY A 160 16.60 6.79 16.69
C GLY A 160 17.30 6.65 15.33
N ARG A 161 16.66 6.00 14.36
CA ARG A 161 17.12 5.90 12.98
C ARG A 161 16.18 6.63 12.05
N ARG A 162 16.71 7.56 11.27
CA ARG A 162 15.93 8.30 10.29
C ARG A 162 15.58 7.42 9.08
N VAL A 163 14.32 7.47 8.67
CA VAL A 163 13.80 6.77 7.49
C VAL A 163 13.24 7.78 6.49
N LEU A 164 13.74 7.74 5.26
CA LEU A 164 13.31 8.55 4.13
C LEU A 164 12.36 7.74 3.25
N VAL A 165 11.16 8.23 3.02
CA VAL A 165 10.17 7.54 2.17
C VAL A 165 9.85 8.39 0.95
N TYR A 166 10.08 7.84 -0.24
CA TYR A 166 9.75 8.46 -1.52
C TYR A 166 8.60 7.71 -2.19
N GLY A 167 7.62 8.45 -2.71
CA GLY A 167 6.54 7.92 -3.54
C GLY A 167 6.81 8.14 -5.02
N LEU A 168 6.66 7.10 -5.83
CA LEU A 168 6.79 7.15 -7.28
C LEU A 168 5.56 6.49 -7.94
N ALA A 169 4.93 7.20 -8.86
CA ALA A 169 3.79 6.68 -9.62
C ALA A 169 4.14 6.58 -11.11
N PHE A 170 3.57 5.58 -11.79
CA PHE A 170 3.74 5.39 -13.23
C PHE A 170 2.38 5.34 -13.95
N ALA A 171 2.36 5.70 -15.23
CA ALA A 171 1.15 5.60 -16.04
C ALA A 171 0.71 4.14 -16.26
N SER A 172 1.61 3.17 -16.11
CA SER A 172 1.31 1.73 -16.26
C SER A 172 0.28 1.22 -15.26
N SER A 173 0.16 1.85 -14.08
CA SER A 173 -0.84 1.57 -13.06
C SER A 173 -2.08 2.48 -13.16
N GLY A 174 -2.39 2.96 -14.36
CA GLY A 174 -3.62 3.72 -14.61
C GLY A 174 -3.65 5.15 -14.06
N VAL A 175 -2.50 5.71 -13.67
CA VAL A 175 -2.40 7.12 -13.27
C VAL A 175 -2.50 8.01 -14.51
N PRO A 176 -3.51 8.88 -14.64
CA PRO A 176 -3.63 9.77 -15.79
C PRO A 176 -2.42 10.72 -15.89
N ALA A 177 -1.86 10.87 -17.10
CA ALA A 177 -0.67 11.71 -17.32
C ALA A 177 -0.83 13.15 -16.82
N HIS A 178 -2.06 13.69 -16.92
CA HIS A 178 -2.36 15.05 -16.50
C HIS A 178 -2.42 15.22 -14.97
N TRP A 179 -2.32 14.15 -14.17
CA TRP A 179 -2.28 14.20 -12.70
C TRP A 179 -0.88 14.43 -12.12
N GLY A 180 0.16 14.38 -12.95
CA GLY A 180 1.53 14.67 -12.51
C GLY A 180 1.67 16.10 -11.97
N ALA A 181 2.31 16.25 -10.81
CA ALA A 181 2.48 17.55 -10.18
C ALA A 181 3.28 18.53 -11.07
N GLY A 182 2.75 19.75 -11.21
CA GLY A 182 3.38 20.84 -11.95
C GLY A 182 4.16 21.80 -11.03
N PRO A 183 4.91 22.77 -11.57
CA PRO A 183 5.64 23.75 -10.75
C PRO A 183 4.75 24.53 -9.75
N ALA A 184 3.50 24.79 -10.11
CA ALA A 184 2.51 25.45 -9.25
C ALA A 184 1.15 24.72 -9.24
N ARG A 185 1.13 23.45 -9.67
CA ARG A 185 -0.09 22.65 -9.80
C ARG A 185 0.00 21.43 -8.89
N PRO A 186 -1.01 21.15 -8.05
CA PRO A 186 -1.08 19.93 -7.26
C PRO A 186 -1.03 18.68 -8.13
N GLY A 187 -0.57 17.60 -7.56
CA GLY A 187 -0.58 16.31 -8.24
C GLY A 187 0.31 15.28 -7.57
N VAL A 188 0.48 14.16 -8.26
CA VAL A 188 1.32 13.05 -7.83
C VAL A 188 2.74 13.15 -8.39
N SER A 189 3.68 12.48 -7.73
CA SER A 189 5.05 12.23 -8.18
C SER A 189 5.06 11.21 -9.33
N LEU A 190 4.59 11.65 -10.51
CA LEU A 190 4.38 10.83 -11.70
C LEU A 190 5.58 10.90 -12.64
N PHE A 191 6.06 9.73 -13.06
CA PHE A 191 7.16 9.60 -14.01
C PHE A 191 6.71 8.96 -15.32
N SER A 192 7.27 9.44 -16.44
CA SER A 192 7.00 8.92 -17.78
C SER A 192 7.90 7.75 -18.17
N SER A 193 8.99 7.50 -17.44
CA SER A 193 9.89 6.36 -17.65
C SER A 193 10.65 6.00 -16.38
N PHE A 194 11.08 4.74 -16.28
CA PHE A 194 11.91 4.26 -15.17
C PHE A 194 13.26 4.97 -15.10
N ASP A 195 13.84 5.37 -16.24
CA ASP A 195 15.09 6.12 -16.27
C ASP A 195 14.97 7.50 -15.62
N ALA A 196 13.90 8.24 -15.93
CA ALA A 196 13.65 9.54 -15.33
C ALA A 196 13.40 9.42 -13.83
N ALA A 197 12.64 8.40 -13.41
CA ALA A 197 12.40 8.11 -12.01
C ALA A 197 13.68 7.78 -11.23
N ALA A 198 14.54 6.91 -11.79
CA ALA A 198 15.81 6.55 -11.17
C ALA A 198 16.73 7.76 -11.03
N GLN A 199 16.90 8.57 -12.08
CA GLN A 199 17.73 9.77 -12.02
C GLN A 199 17.22 10.79 -10.99
N ALA A 200 15.91 11.01 -10.95
CA ALA A 200 15.30 11.91 -9.97
C ALA A 200 15.52 11.40 -8.54
N LEU A 201 15.38 10.09 -8.31
CA LEU A 201 15.56 9.49 -7.00
C LEU A 201 17.03 9.51 -6.55
N VAL A 202 17.98 9.22 -7.45
CA VAL A 202 19.43 9.37 -7.19
C VAL A 202 19.74 10.78 -6.70
N ALA A 203 19.25 11.81 -7.41
CA ALA A 203 19.49 13.19 -7.04
C ALA A 203 18.83 13.57 -5.71
N ALA A 204 17.61 13.10 -5.45
CA ALA A 204 16.90 13.37 -4.21
C ALA A 204 17.56 12.69 -3.00
N VAL A 205 17.86 11.40 -3.09
CA VAL A 205 18.53 10.64 -2.03
C VAL A 205 19.93 11.19 -1.78
N GLY A 206 20.70 11.52 -2.82
CA GLY A 206 22.03 12.10 -2.67
C GLY A 206 22.04 13.46 -1.96
N ARG A 207 20.94 14.22 -2.03
CA ARG A 207 20.76 15.47 -1.29
C ARG A 207 20.29 15.25 0.15
N ASP A 208 19.39 14.30 0.36
CA ASP A 208 18.62 14.20 1.59
C ASP A 208 19.17 13.17 2.60
N ARG A 209 19.97 12.20 2.15
CA ARG A 209 20.47 11.07 2.96
C ARG A 209 21.73 11.43 3.77
N PHE A 210 21.72 11.08 5.06
CA PHE A 210 22.90 11.04 5.92
C PHE A 210 23.34 9.61 6.25
N PRO A 211 24.59 9.40 6.70
CA PRO A 211 25.04 8.10 7.21
C PRO A 211 24.09 7.56 8.27
N GLY A 212 23.67 6.30 8.11
CA GLY A 212 22.71 5.66 9.01
C GLY A 212 21.25 5.75 8.56
N ASP A 213 20.88 6.64 7.63
CA ASP A 213 19.50 6.73 7.14
C ASP A 213 19.09 5.47 6.36
N LEU A 214 17.82 5.06 6.52
CA LEU A 214 17.14 4.10 5.63
C LEU A 214 16.33 4.83 4.57
N VAL A 215 16.27 4.26 3.37
CA VAL A 215 15.54 4.80 2.23
C VAL A 215 14.53 3.76 1.72
N VAL A 216 13.26 4.14 1.73
CA VAL A 216 12.15 3.36 1.18
C VAL A 216 11.66 4.04 -0.10
N ALA A 217 11.66 3.30 -1.21
CA ALA A 217 10.99 3.71 -2.43
C ALA A 217 9.66 2.97 -2.55
N SER A 218 8.56 3.68 -2.33
CA SER A 218 7.21 3.17 -2.53
C SER A 218 6.77 3.45 -3.95
N VAL A 219 6.46 2.41 -4.71
CA VAL A 219 6.26 2.51 -6.15
C VAL A 219 4.94 1.90 -6.59
N HIS A 220 4.14 2.71 -7.27
CA HIS A 220 2.85 2.30 -7.81
C HIS A 220 3.00 2.18 -9.33
N TRP A 221 3.06 0.94 -9.83
CA TRP A 221 3.41 0.59 -11.21
C TRP A 221 2.64 -0.62 -11.72
N GLY A 222 2.78 -0.89 -13.02
CA GLY A 222 2.42 -2.17 -13.61
C GLY A 222 0.91 -2.37 -13.74
N ALA A 223 0.53 -3.47 -14.39
CA ALA A 223 -0.87 -3.81 -14.58
C ALA A 223 -1.46 -4.49 -13.33
N ASN A 224 -2.76 -4.29 -13.13
CA ASN A 224 -3.55 -5.02 -12.15
C ASN A 224 -3.69 -6.47 -12.60
N TRP A 225 -3.67 -7.41 -11.65
CA TRP A 225 -3.88 -8.85 -11.88
C TRP A 225 -2.86 -9.51 -12.81
N GLY A 226 -1.91 -10.22 -12.20
CA GLY A 226 -0.88 -10.96 -12.91
C GLY A 226 0.37 -11.15 -12.06
N TYR A 227 0.94 -12.36 -12.10
CA TYR A 227 2.17 -12.65 -11.36
C TYR A 227 3.45 -12.27 -12.11
N ALA A 228 3.36 -12.01 -13.43
CA ALA A 228 4.51 -11.63 -14.23
C ALA A 228 5.12 -10.32 -13.70
N ILE A 229 6.44 -10.34 -13.51
CA ILE A 229 7.24 -9.16 -13.17
C ILE A 229 8.06 -8.86 -14.42
N GLU A 230 7.80 -7.70 -15.02
CA GLU A 230 8.43 -7.36 -16.29
C GLU A 230 9.93 -7.14 -16.07
N ALA A 231 10.74 -7.51 -17.07
CA ALA A 231 12.20 -7.38 -16.96
C ALA A 231 12.64 -5.93 -16.72
N GLU A 232 11.86 -4.96 -17.20
CA GLU A 232 12.10 -3.54 -16.98
C GLU A 232 11.80 -3.12 -15.54
N GLU A 233 10.70 -3.62 -14.93
CA GLU A 233 10.36 -3.40 -13.52
C GLU A 233 11.46 -3.95 -12.60
N SER A 234 11.92 -5.18 -12.87
CA SER A 234 13.00 -5.80 -12.08
C SER A 234 14.33 -5.07 -12.22
N ARG A 235 14.69 -4.67 -13.45
CA ARG A 235 15.91 -3.88 -13.68
C ARG A 235 15.84 -2.53 -12.98
N PHE A 236 14.69 -1.85 -13.06
CA PHE A 236 14.47 -0.57 -12.40
C PHE A 236 14.60 -0.71 -10.87
N ALA A 237 13.91 -1.67 -10.26
CA ALA A 237 13.94 -1.86 -8.81
C ALA A 237 15.36 -2.18 -8.29
N ARG A 238 16.10 -3.05 -8.98
CA ARG A 238 17.51 -3.33 -8.66
C ARG A 238 18.40 -2.10 -8.83
N ARG A 239 18.17 -1.31 -9.89
CA ARG A 239 18.87 -0.05 -10.12
C ARG A 239 18.63 0.99 -9.03
N LEU A 240 17.43 1.05 -8.45
CA LEU A 240 17.15 1.95 -7.32
C LEU A 240 18.03 1.63 -6.11
N ILE A 241 18.26 0.35 -5.83
CA ILE A 241 19.19 -0.08 -4.78
C ILE A 241 20.62 0.29 -5.16
N ASP A 242 21.02 0.02 -6.41
CA ASP A 242 22.40 0.11 -6.87
C ASP A 242 22.92 1.54 -7.02
N GLU A 243 22.08 2.43 -7.55
CA GLU A 243 22.47 3.80 -7.91
C GLU A 243 21.91 4.82 -6.93
N ALA A 244 20.66 4.67 -6.47
CA ALA A 244 20.04 5.62 -5.55
C ALA A 244 20.28 5.25 -4.08
N GLY A 245 20.78 4.04 -3.80
CA GLY A 245 20.99 3.57 -2.43
C GLY A 245 19.67 3.29 -1.70
N VAL A 246 18.61 2.91 -2.42
CA VAL A 246 17.36 2.49 -1.79
C VAL A 246 17.60 1.22 -0.96
N ASP A 247 17.05 1.18 0.25
CA ASP A 247 17.19 0.05 1.17
C ASP A 247 15.96 -0.88 1.12
N VAL A 248 14.81 -0.39 0.66
CA VAL A 248 13.59 -1.17 0.43
C VAL A 248 12.82 -0.62 -0.76
N VAL A 249 12.39 -1.51 -1.66
CA VAL A 249 11.40 -1.19 -2.69
C VAL A 249 10.05 -1.78 -2.30
N HIS A 250 9.02 -0.94 -2.23
CA HIS A 250 7.67 -1.24 -1.76
C HIS A 250 6.67 -1.04 -2.90
N GLY A 251 6.37 -2.10 -3.65
CA GLY A 251 5.52 -2.07 -4.84
C GLY A 251 4.02 -2.25 -4.55
N HIS A 252 3.18 -1.60 -5.36
CA HIS A 252 1.71 -1.50 -5.21
C HIS A 252 0.95 -1.74 -6.53
N SER A 253 -0.36 -1.48 -6.57
CA SER A 253 -1.27 -1.55 -7.74
C SER A 253 -1.73 -2.95 -8.15
N SER A 254 -1.02 -4.02 -7.80
CA SER A 254 -1.33 -5.35 -8.31
C SER A 254 -2.63 -5.96 -7.76
N HIS A 255 -3.20 -5.40 -6.69
CA HIS A 255 -4.36 -5.91 -5.89
C HIS A 255 -4.20 -7.30 -5.25
N HIS A 256 -3.15 -8.03 -5.61
CA HIS A 256 -2.72 -9.26 -4.96
C HIS A 256 -1.20 -9.26 -4.77
N LEU A 257 -0.69 -10.16 -3.93
CA LEU A 257 0.75 -10.29 -3.74
C LEU A 257 1.44 -10.67 -5.06
N LYS A 258 2.57 -10.03 -5.37
CA LYS A 258 3.53 -10.48 -6.38
C LYS A 258 4.75 -11.10 -5.68
N GLY A 259 5.65 -11.67 -6.48
CA GLY A 259 6.93 -12.15 -5.98
C GLY A 259 7.75 -11.04 -5.35
N PHE A 260 8.72 -11.44 -4.55
CA PHE A 260 9.73 -10.55 -4.00
C PHE A 260 11.10 -11.21 -4.05
N GLU A 261 12.14 -10.40 -3.95
CA GLU A 261 13.52 -10.87 -3.95
C GLU A 261 14.38 -10.06 -2.98
N PHE A 262 15.55 -10.59 -2.64
CA PHE A 262 16.61 -9.80 -2.00
C PHE A 262 17.70 -9.51 -3.02
N HIS A 263 17.93 -8.23 -3.29
CA HIS A 263 19.05 -7.78 -4.12
C HIS A 263 20.06 -7.09 -3.21
N ARG A 264 21.28 -7.63 -3.09
CA ARG A 264 22.32 -7.15 -2.16
C ARG A 264 21.84 -7.05 -0.70
N GLY A 265 21.03 -8.02 -0.27
CA GLY A 265 20.44 -8.05 1.08
C GLY A 265 19.33 -7.02 1.31
N ARG A 266 18.89 -6.31 0.26
CA ARG A 266 17.80 -5.32 0.31
C ARG A 266 16.54 -5.89 -0.35
N PRO A 267 15.38 -5.85 0.33
CA PRO A 267 14.15 -6.44 -0.16
C PRO A 267 13.52 -5.58 -1.26
N ILE A 268 13.08 -6.25 -2.33
CA ILE A 268 12.25 -5.70 -3.39
C ILE A 268 10.91 -6.43 -3.35
N LEU A 269 9.86 -5.76 -2.87
CA LEU A 269 8.48 -6.25 -2.90
C LEU A 269 7.84 -5.72 -4.18
N TYR A 270 7.56 -6.57 -5.19
CA TYR A 270 7.07 -6.08 -6.49
C TYR A 270 5.59 -5.70 -6.52
N GLY A 271 4.82 -6.13 -5.53
CA GLY A 271 3.40 -5.87 -5.39
C GLY A 271 2.91 -6.44 -4.07
N CYS A 272 2.52 -5.58 -3.14
CA CYS A 272 2.04 -5.96 -1.81
C CYS A 272 0.54 -6.32 -1.78
N GLY A 273 -0.16 -6.14 -2.90
CA GLY A 273 -1.61 -6.33 -3.01
C GLY A 273 -2.39 -5.30 -2.20
N ASP A 274 -3.64 -5.61 -1.89
CA ASP A 274 -4.46 -4.75 -1.03
C ASP A 274 -4.37 -5.21 0.42
N LEU A 275 -4.45 -4.27 1.38
CA LEU A 275 -4.65 -4.59 2.79
C LEU A 275 -6.11 -4.40 3.22
N ILE A 276 -6.76 -3.30 2.84
CA ILE A 276 -8.17 -3.04 3.17
C ILE A 276 -8.85 -2.45 1.92
N ASN A 277 -9.95 -3.05 1.49
CA ASN A 277 -10.77 -2.59 0.37
C ASN A 277 -12.24 -3.08 0.51
N ASP A 278 -13.07 -2.80 -0.50
CA ASP A 278 -14.45 -3.25 -0.61
C ASP A 278 -14.67 -4.35 -1.68
N TYR A 279 -13.65 -5.16 -1.99
CA TYR A 279 -13.70 -6.15 -3.07
C TYR A 279 -14.46 -7.45 -2.73
N GLU A 280 -14.93 -7.61 -1.50
CA GLU A 280 -15.67 -8.80 -1.09
C GLU A 280 -16.94 -9.00 -1.94
N GLY A 281 -17.07 -10.18 -2.53
CA GLY A 281 -18.20 -10.51 -3.41
C GLY A 281 -18.02 -10.06 -4.87
N ILE A 282 -16.96 -9.32 -5.21
CA ILE A 282 -16.60 -9.03 -6.60
C ILE A 282 -15.91 -10.24 -7.21
N GLY A 283 -16.46 -10.78 -8.30
CA GLY A 283 -15.94 -11.98 -8.99
C GLY A 283 -14.95 -11.69 -10.11
N GLY A 284 -14.31 -12.75 -10.63
CA GLY A 284 -13.46 -12.71 -11.84
C GLY A 284 -11.96 -12.80 -11.59
N HIS A 285 -11.51 -12.73 -10.33
CA HIS A 285 -10.11 -12.74 -9.93
C HIS A 285 -9.80 -13.76 -8.82
N GLU A 286 -10.65 -14.76 -8.61
CA GLU A 286 -10.58 -15.72 -7.51
C GLU A 286 -9.26 -16.52 -7.49
N SER A 287 -8.64 -16.73 -8.66
CA SER A 287 -7.36 -17.42 -8.80
C SER A 287 -6.19 -16.69 -8.13
N PHE A 288 -6.32 -15.37 -7.90
CA PHE A 288 -5.34 -14.55 -7.19
C PHE A 288 -5.58 -14.48 -5.68
N ARG A 289 -6.70 -15.06 -5.19
CA ARG A 289 -7.14 -14.97 -3.79
C ARG A 289 -7.14 -13.53 -3.27
N PRO A 290 -7.91 -12.61 -3.89
CA PRO A 290 -8.02 -11.23 -3.47
C PRO A 290 -8.78 -11.08 -2.15
N ASP A 291 -9.09 -12.16 -1.44
CA ASP A 291 -9.54 -12.16 -0.05
C ASP A 291 -8.37 -12.28 0.94
N LEU A 292 -7.17 -12.68 0.49
CA LEU A 292 -6.00 -12.79 1.35
C LEU A 292 -5.23 -11.47 1.38
N ARG A 293 -4.84 -11.07 2.59
CA ARG A 293 -4.27 -9.77 2.92
C ARG A 293 -2.97 -9.95 3.69
N LEU A 294 -1.96 -9.16 3.36
CA LEU A 294 -0.62 -9.34 3.92
C LEU A 294 -0.10 -8.06 4.58
N ILE A 295 0.48 -8.22 5.77
CA ILE A 295 1.34 -7.22 6.39
C ILE A 295 2.78 -7.74 6.39
N TYR A 296 3.72 -6.88 6.01
CA TYR A 296 5.14 -7.19 5.91
C TYR A 296 5.90 -6.47 7.03
N LEU A 297 6.57 -7.24 7.88
CA LEU A 297 7.41 -6.76 8.97
C LEU A 297 8.87 -6.99 8.59
N LEU A 298 9.61 -5.89 8.42
CA LEU A 298 11.01 -5.91 8.04
C LEU A 298 11.86 -5.48 9.23
N GLU A 299 12.90 -6.25 9.49
CA GLU A 299 13.89 -5.97 10.53
C GLU A 299 15.23 -5.68 9.86
N PHE A 300 15.81 -4.53 10.19
CA PHE A 300 17.07 -4.06 9.61
C PHE A 300 18.20 -4.13 10.63
N ASP A 301 19.41 -4.45 10.16
CA ASP A 301 20.62 -4.28 10.96
C ASP A 301 21.11 -2.83 11.00
N GLY A 302 22.17 -2.55 11.76
CA GLY A 302 22.73 -1.19 11.88
C GLY A 302 23.25 -0.64 10.55
N GLU A 303 23.63 -1.52 9.63
CA GLU A 303 24.15 -1.24 8.29
C GLU A 303 23.02 -1.10 7.24
N GLY A 304 21.78 -1.37 7.65
CA GLY A 304 20.55 -1.27 6.87
C GLY A 304 20.15 -2.52 6.08
N ALA A 305 20.92 -3.60 6.10
CA ALA A 305 20.51 -4.83 5.43
C ALA A 305 19.28 -5.44 6.14
N CYS A 306 18.37 -6.00 5.35
CA CYS A 306 17.16 -6.63 5.90
C CYS A 306 17.52 -8.03 6.40
N ARG A 307 17.58 -8.20 7.72
CA ARG A 307 17.86 -9.49 8.37
C ARG A 307 16.69 -10.47 8.25
N LYS A 308 15.48 -9.93 8.26
CA LYS A 308 14.26 -10.72 8.36
C LYS A 308 13.10 -9.98 7.70
N LEU A 309 12.36 -10.72 6.87
CA LEU A 309 11.02 -10.35 6.40
C LEU A 309 10.03 -11.35 6.99
N GLU A 310 9.17 -10.90 7.92
CA GLU A 310 8.03 -11.67 8.42
C GLU A 310 6.76 -11.17 7.75
N ILE A 311 5.93 -12.10 7.29
CA ILE A 311 4.68 -11.85 6.60
C ILE A 311 3.57 -12.37 7.49
N LEU A 312 2.65 -11.46 7.83
CA LEU A 312 1.45 -11.76 8.61
C LEU A 312 0.28 -11.96 7.63
N PRO A 313 -0.24 -13.18 7.53
CA PRO A 313 -1.36 -13.49 6.66
C PRO A 313 -2.70 -13.25 7.35
N PHE A 314 -3.60 -12.59 6.63
CA PHE A 314 -4.97 -12.35 7.03
C PHE A 314 -5.90 -12.75 5.90
N ARG A 315 -7.17 -12.95 6.24
CA ARG A 315 -8.28 -13.04 5.31
C ARG A 315 -9.22 -11.88 5.57
N GLN A 316 -9.64 -11.20 4.51
CA GLN A 316 -10.68 -10.20 4.58
C GLN A 316 -12.05 -10.87 4.63
N SER A 317 -12.85 -10.48 5.60
CA SER A 317 -14.21 -10.98 5.82
C SER A 317 -15.00 -9.90 6.55
N ARG A 318 -16.19 -9.55 6.07
CA ARG A 318 -17.04 -8.48 6.62
C ARG A 318 -16.30 -7.13 6.68
N MET A 319 -15.51 -6.80 5.66
CA MET A 319 -14.68 -5.58 5.57
C MET A 319 -13.70 -5.39 6.74
N ARG A 320 -13.27 -6.50 7.38
CA ARG A 320 -12.22 -6.49 8.40
C ARG A 320 -11.21 -7.60 8.16
N LEU A 321 -10.02 -7.40 8.73
CA LEU A 321 -8.97 -8.41 8.75
C LEU A 321 -9.26 -9.47 9.83
N GLU A 322 -9.35 -10.72 9.42
CA GLU A 322 -9.41 -11.89 10.28
C GLU A 322 -8.13 -12.72 10.09
N ASN A 323 -7.67 -13.43 11.12
CA ASN A 323 -6.50 -14.29 10.99
C ASN A 323 -6.73 -15.33 9.87
N ALA A 324 -5.77 -15.47 8.97
CA ALA A 324 -5.83 -16.49 7.93
C ALA A 324 -5.78 -17.90 8.54
N ASP A 325 -6.62 -18.80 8.05
CA ASP A 325 -6.63 -20.19 8.51
C ASP A 325 -5.43 -20.98 7.94
N HIS A 326 -5.32 -22.26 8.32
CA HIS A 326 -4.19 -23.06 7.87
C HIS A 326 -4.17 -23.23 6.33
N ARG A 327 -5.32 -23.45 5.71
CA ARG A 327 -5.38 -23.65 4.25
C ARG A 327 -4.98 -22.38 3.50
N ASP A 328 -5.37 -21.23 4.02
CA ASP A 328 -5.00 -19.92 3.47
C ASP A 328 -3.50 -19.68 3.57
N VAL A 329 -2.89 -19.97 4.73
CA VAL A 329 -1.43 -19.84 4.90
C VAL A 329 -0.66 -20.83 4.02
N ASP A 330 -1.12 -22.07 3.87
CA ASP A 330 -0.45 -23.05 3.01
C ASP A 330 -0.52 -22.63 1.54
N TRP A 331 -1.66 -22.08 1.10
CA TRP A 331 -1.81 -21.52 -0.25
C TRP A 331 -0.87 -20.33 -0.48
N LEU A 332 -0.78 -19.41 0.50
CA LEU A 332 0.14 -18.27 0.44
C LEU A 332 1.60 -18.73 0.39
N PHE A 333 1.98 -19.68 1.25
CA PHE A 333 3.34 -20.22 1.29
C PHE A 333 3.73 -20.85 -0.05
N ALA A 334 2.85 -21.68 -0.62
CA ALA A 334 3.06 -22.29 -1.93
C ALA A 334 3.15 -21.24 -3.06
N THR A 335 2.27 -20.24 -3.03
CA THR A 335 2.19 -19.17 -4.04
C THR A 335 3.43 -18.29 -3.98
N ILE A 336 3.77 -17.74 -2.80
CA ILE A 336 4.98 -16.94 -2.57
C ILE A 336 6.22 -17.72 -3.01
N GLY A 337 6.32 -18.99 -2.62
CA GLY A 337 7.39 -19.86 -3.07
C GLY A 337 7.48 -19.91 -4.58
N ARG A 338 6.38 -20.19 -5.29
CA ARG A 338 6.37 -20.24 -6.76
C ARG A 338 6.82 -18.92 -7.39
N VAL A 339 6.21 -17.79 -7.02
CA VAL A 339 6.49 -16.50 -7.66
C VAL A 339 7.89 -15.96 -7.34
N CYS A 340 8.44 -16.27 -6.16
CA CYS A 340 9.82 -15.91 -5.82
C CYS A 340 10.84 -16.82 -6.52
N ARG A 341 10.49 -18.09 -6.79
CA ARG A 341 11.35 -18.97 -7.58
C ARG A 341 11.48 -18.51 -9.04
N GLU A 342 10.41 -17.99 -9.62
CA GLU A 342 10.40 -17.38 -10.96
C GLU A 342 11.35 -16.17 -11.07
N LEU A 343 11.68 -15.52 -9.94
CA LEU A 343 12.66 -14.42 -9.85
C LEU A 343 14.11 -14.87 -9.64
N GLY A 344 14.38 -16.18 -9.50
CA GLY A 344 15.74 -16.72 -9.38
C GLY A 344 16.17 -17.20 -7.99
N ASN A 345 15.23 -17.54 -7.10
CA ASN A 345 15.50 -18.23 -5.82
C ASN A 345 16.37 -17.49 -4.78
N SER A 346 16.30 -16.15 -4.70
CA SER A 346 17.04 -15.37 -3.69
C SER A 346 16.42 -15.39 -2.28
N VAL A 347 15.41 -16.24 -2.06
CA VAL A 347 14.59 -16.26 -0.84
C VAL A 347 14.48 -17.68 -0.29
N ALA A 348 14.82 -17.84 0.99
CA ALA A 348 14.46 -19.03 1.78
C ALA A 348 13.18 -18.73 2.56
N LEU A 349 12.19 -19.62 2.45
CA LEU A 349 10.90 -19.49 3.12
C LEU A 349 10.76 -20.52 4.24
N GLU A 350 10.28 -20.07 5.39
CA GLU A 350 9.84 -20.94 6.49
C GLU A 350 8.44 -20.53 6.95
N CYS A 351 7.60 -21.50 7.26
CA CYS A 351 6.34 -21.26 7.96
C CYS A 351 6.58 -21.48 9.45
N ARG A 352 6.26 -20.50 10.29
CA ARG A 352 6.41 -20.61 11.76
C ARG A 352 5.06 -20.77 12.44
N GLY A 353 5.00 -21.71 13.39
CA GLY A 353 3.78 -22.25 13.99
C GLY A 353 3.24 -21.52 15.24
N ASP A 354 1.91 -21.64 15.35
CA ASP A 354 0.91 -21.46 16.42
C ASP A 354 1.31 -20.73 17.71
N ASP A 355 1.16 -19.41 17.70
CA ASP A 355 0.49 -18.76 18.84
C ASP A 355 -1.04 -18.77 18.59
N GLU A 356 -1.87 -18.47 19.60
CA GLU A 356 -3.35 -18.38 19.47
C GLU A 356 -3.83 -17.41 18.34
N HIS A 357 -2.91 -16.78 17.61
CA HIS A 357 -3.16 -15.68 16.70
C HIS A 357 -2.74 -16.03 15.25
N GLY A 358 -2.34 -17.27 14.97
CA GLY A 358 -2.18 -17.81 13.61
C GLY A 358 -0.73 -17.86 13.08
N ARG A 359 -0.52 -18.64 12.03
CA ARG A 359 0.81 -18.90 11.44
C ARG A 359 1.40 -17.65 10.76
N THR A 360 2.72 -17.61 10.63
CA THR A 360 3.45 -16.56 9.89
C THR A 360 4.34 -17.19 8.84
N ILE A 361 4.63 -16.43 7.78
CA ILE A 361 5.61 -16.82 6.77
C ILE A 361 6.83 -15.93 6.97
N ARG A 362 8.02 -16.52 7.09
CA ARG A 362 9.26 -15.75 7.14
C ARG A 362 10.07 -16.01 5.88
N ALA A 363 10.62 -14.94 5.35
CA ALA A 363 11.56 -14.92 4.26
C ALA A 363 12.92 -14.41 4.75
N THR A 364 14.00 -15.07 4.34
CA THR A 364 15.38 -14.62 4.55
C THR A 364 16.16 -14.63 3.24
N PRO A 365 17.14 -13.72 3.07
CA PRO A 365 18.03 -13.74 1.91
C PRO A 365 18.75 -15.09 1.79
N VAL A 366 18.87 -15.60 0.57
CA VAL A 366 19.80 -16.69 0.23
C VAL A 366 21.10 -16.05 -0.26
N GLY A 367 22.22 -16.40 0.36
CA GLY A 367 23.55 -15.83 0.11
C GLY A 367 24.18 -16.26 -1.20
#